data_AF-A0A2V8YAA9-F1
#
_entry.id   AF-A0A2V8YAA9-F1
#
_cell.length_a   1.000
_cell.length_b   1.000
_cell.length_c   1.000
_cell.angle_alpha   90.00
_cell.angle_beta   90.00
_cell.angle_gamma   90.00
#
_symmetry.space_group_name_H-M   'P 1'
#
loop_
_entity.id
_entity.type
_entity.pdbx_description
1 polymer ?
#
loop_
_entity_poly.entity_id
_entity_poly.type
_entity_poly.pdbx_seq_one_letter_code
_entity_poly.pdbx_strand_id
1 'polypeptide(L)'
;MFRSLLSPGSGCLPPLAILACCLLNAADPLFAQNPPQPAPPPPATTPAASSDSAAKPAPAAPAQEVQEVSSKDTPATFKVRVNNVLVRVVVRDSRGKAVGNMKKEDFQLYDGRKLQTITSFATETPRAHSVPLTTSPEPGSAPSPDADPAVKAAALPQRFVSMVFDDVHMSMEDAVFVRDSATRFFSALAPSDRVALNATSGQLTQDFTNDHAVLGKALLGIVPRPLTQHSSSDCPDMTYYEADLIVNKNNMQALAVAADETLQCAFGGDPRMLAAATIQAQAAAQRAVSEGDNETQYAYRHLDAIVRRMTSLPGQRILVLVSPGFILSTLQIEASDMIDRATRANVVINTVDARGLYTPDLMGDIANPPRDSVRTGGFKSTYRVEAQSAQEDVLAELADGTGGTFYHNRNDIDEAMREAGAAPEVSYVLGFSPQNLKFDGRFHTLKVALTTKEKFSVQARHGYFAPRSAEDPAEIAKEEIQQALFSQEEVHDIPLDLQTQYFKKDQEAARLAVLAHLDVKGVRFRKLEGRNNNQLTIAMGVFDENGQFVTGMQKIIDMKLLDTTYARLMRSGLTAKSSFDVKPGTYLVRLVVRDAEGAQMAARNGAVVIPF
;
A
#
# COMPACT_ATOMS: atom_id res chain seq x y z
N MET A 1 -10.31 -9.43 -44.01
CA MET A 1 -10.66 -8.96 -45.38
C MET A 1 -11.51 -7.70 -45.24
N PHE A 2 -11.39 -6.76 -46.18
CA PHE A 2 -12.09 -5.44 -46.23
C PHE A 2 -11.82 -4.46 -45.07
N ARG A 3 -12.00 -3.14 -45.27
CA ARG A 3 -11.26 -2.21 -46.17
C ARG A 3 -11.48 -0.77 -45.65
N SER A 4 -10.49 0.11 -45.76
CA SER A 4 -10.61 1.53 -45.39
C SER A 4 -11.52 2.35 -46.32
N LEU A 5 -12.09 3.44 -45.82
CA LEU A 5 -12.53 4.62 -46.58
C LEU A 5 -12.22 5.91 -45.78
N LEU A 6 -11.96 7.02 -46.49
CA LEU A 6 -11.57 8.33 -45.95
C LEU A 6 -12.63 9.43 -46.23
N SER A 7 -12.65 10.46 -45.37
CA SER A 7 -12.91 11.93 -45.52
C SER A 7 -13.46 12.52 -46.85
N PRO A 8 -14.24 13.64 -46.87
CA PRO A 8 -13.93 15.00 -46.30
C PRO A 8 -15.12 15.71 -45.59
N GLY A 9 -15.10 16.99 -45.13
CA GLY A 9 -14.04 18.02 -44.96
C GLY A 9 -14.56 19.49 -45.07
N SER A 10 -13.81 20.48 -44.52
CA SER A 10 -14.06 21.96 -44.54
C SER A 10 -15.24 22.49 -43.67
N GLY A 11 -15.27 23.71 -43.10
CA GLY A 11 -14.29 24.81 -42.95
C GLY A 11 -14.91 26.15 -42.45
N CYS A 12 -14.09 27.08 -41.93
CA CYS A 12 -14.36 28.50 -41.57
C CYS A 12 -15.02 28.93 -40.22
N LEU A 13 -14.55 30.09 -39.74
CA LEU A 13 -14.89 30.92 -38.56
C LEU A 13 -15.28 32.35 -39.06
N PRO A 14 -15.39 33.41 -38.21
CA PRO A 14 -16.41 33.79 -37.21
C PRO A 14 -17.05 35.15 -37.70
N PRO A 15 -17.38 36.20 -36.89
CA PRO A 15 -17.69 36.36 -35.46
C PRO A 15 -19.00 37.15 -35.18
N LEU A 16 -19.42 37.23 -33.90
CA LEU A 16 -20.13 38.43 -33.41
C LEU A 16 -20.00 38.58 -31.89
N ALA A 17 -19.67 39.79 -31.44
CA ALA A 17 -19.62 40.17 -30.03
C ALA A 17 -20.83 41.02 -29.68
N ILE A 18 -21.45 40.80 -28.51
CA ILE A 18 -22.39 41.76 -27.91
C ILE A 18 -21.97 42.01 -26.46
N LEU A 19 -21.96 43.30 -26.14
CA LEU A 19 -21.53 43.90 -24.88
C LEU A 19 -22.74 44.01 -23.93
N ALA A 20 -22.59 43.63 -22.66
CA ALA A 20 -23.54 44.00 -21.61
C ALA A 20 -22.82 44.14 -20.26
N CYS A 21 -22.83 45.35 -19.69
CA CYS A 21 -22.19 45.68 -18.41
C CYS A 21 -23.18 45.64 -17.24
N CYS A 22 -22.70 45.18 -16.08
CA CYS A 22 -23.09 45.56 -14.71
C CYS A 22 -24.58 45.38 -14.30
N LEU A 23 -24.94 44.79 -13.15
CA LEU A 23 -24.64 45.30 -11.80
C LEU A 23 -24.97 44.24 -10.71
N LEU A 24 -24.21 44.27 -9.61
CA LEU A 24 -24.60 44.00 -8.21
C LEU A 24 -25.58 42.83 -7.88
N ASN A 25 -25.07 41.77 -7.27
CA ASN A 25 -25.24 41.51 -5.82
C ASN A 25 -24.66 40.14 -5.42
N ALA A 26 -23.75 40.12 -4.45
CA ALA A 26 -23.33 38.91 -3.75
C ALA A 26 -23.87 38.98 -2.31
N ALA A 27 -24.41 37.87 -1.80
CA ALA A 27 -24.89 37.74 -0.44
C ALA A 27 -24.42 36.40 0.13
N ASP A 28 -23.29 36.43 0.85
CA ASP A 28 -22.78 35.30 1.63
C ASP A 28 -23.50 35.20 2.99
N PRO A 29 -23.63 33.99 3.56
CA PRO A 29 -24.22 33.78 4.88
C PRO A 29 -23.26 34.18 6.02
N LEU A 30 -23.85 34.62 7.13
CA LEU A 30 -23.15 35.11 8.33
C LEU A 30 -22.44 33.99 9.11
N PHE A 31 -21.18 34.22 9.48
CA PHE A 31 -20.52 33.56 10.63
C PHE A 31 -19.92 34.61 11.58
N ALA A 32 -19.93 34.31 12.87
CA ALA A 32 -19.67 35.26 13.94
C ALA A 32 -18.18 35.63 14.12
N GLN A 33 -17.91 36.86 14.54
CA GLN A 33 -16.57 37.39 14.83
C GLN A 33 -16.25 37.34 16.34
N ASN A 34 -15.04 36.91 16.69
CA ASN A 34 -14.43 37.16 18.00
C ASN A 34 -13.51 38.40 17.94
N PRO A 35 -13.36 39.17 19.03
CA PRO A 35 -12.64 40.45 19.03
C PRO A 35 -11.10 40.29 19.02
N PRO A 36 -10.35 41.26 18.47
CA PRO A 36 -8.88 41.24 18.38
C PRO A 36 -8.17 41.60 19.70
N GLN A 37 -6.98 41.04 19.92
CA GLN A 37 -6.11 41.33 21.07
C GLN A 37 -5.28 42.63 20.89
N PRO A 38 -4.86 43.31 21.98
CA PRO A 38 -4.12 44.57 21.91
C PRO A 38 -2.60 44.40 21.71
N ALA A 39 -1.95 45.41 21.11
CA ALA A 39 -0.51 45.47 20.91
C ALA A 39 0.27 45.91 22.18
N PRO A 40 1.55 45.50 22.35
CA PRO A 40 2.38 45.90 23.49
C PRO A 40 2.98 47.32 23.37
N PRO A 41 3.31 47.98 24.50
CA PRO A 41 3.75 49.39 24.53
C PRO A 41 5.24 49.60 24.22
N PRO A 42 5.64 50.84 23.84
CA PRO A 42 7.03 51.20 23.53
C PRO A 42 7.90 51.43 24.79
N PRO A 43 9.24 51.30 24.70
CA PRO A 43 10.16 51.49 25.81
C PRO A 43 10.40 52.97 26.17
N ALA A 44 10.63 53.24 27.46
CA ALA A 44 10.82 54.57 28.00
C ALA A 44 12.27 55.10 27.85
N THR A 45 12.41 56.42 27.73
CA THR A 45 13.68 57.16 27.71
C THR A 45 14.00 57.79 29.07
N THR A 46 15.29 57.94 29.39
CA THR A 46 15.84 58.84 30.44
C THR A 46 17.36 59.03 30.18
N PRO A 47 18.05 60.04 30.74
CA PRO A 47 18.66 61.06 29.88
C PRO A 47 20.20 61.18 29.98
N ALA A 48 20.74 62.13 29.22
CA ALA A 48 22.15 62.31 28.91
C ALA A 48 23.09 62.63 30.09
N ALA A 49 24.35 62.21 29.95
CA ALA A 49 25.52 62.83 30.56
C ALA A 49 26.73 62.67 29.62
N SER A 50 27.54 63.72 29.46
CA SER A 50 28.73 63.70 28.61
C SER A 50 29.83 64.65 29.11
N SER A 51 30.95 64.10 29.58
CA SER A 51 32.33 64.57 29.30
C SER A 51 33.37 63.83 30.16
N ASP A 52 34.55 63.59 29.56
CA ASP A 52 35.88 63.33 30.15
C ASP A 52 36.03 62.46 31.42
N SER A 53 36.78 61.35 31.32
CA SER A 53 38.25 61.42 31.39
C SER A 53 38.91 60.05 31.13
N ALA A 54 40.24 60.01 30.99
CA ALA A 54 41.01 58.85 30.53
C ALA A 54 41.36 57.83 31.64
N ALA A 55 41.43 56.53 31.28
CA ALA A 55 42.65 55.70 31.42
C ALA A 55 42.46 54.18 31.17
N LYS A 56 43.42 53.60 30.42
CA LYS A 56 43.95 52.22 30.48
C LYS A 56 43.06 51.03 30.05
N PRO A 57 43.54 50.14 29.15
CA PRO A 57 42.81 48.94 28.73
C PRO A 57 42.94 47.78 29.74
N ALA A 58 41.87 47.00 29.87
CA ALA A 58 41.82 45.70 30.52
C ALA A 58 41.40 44.62 29.49
N PRO A 59 41.78 43.34 29.68
CA PRO A 59 41.94 42.40 28.58
C PRO A 59 40.62 41.92 27.98
N ALA A 60 40.64 41.63 26.68
CA ALA A 60 39.54 40.98 25.98
C ALA A 60 39.29 39.59 26.57
N ALA A 61 38.04 39.31 26.94
CA ALA A 61 37.59 37.96 27.19
C ALA A 61 37.68 37.13 25.89
N PRO A 62 37.99 35.82 25.95
CA PRO A 62 38.00 34.97 24.76
C PRO A 62 36.62 34.98 24.11
N ALA A 63 36.58 35.18 22.79
CA ALA A 63 35.35 34.99 22.03
C ALA A 63 34.87 33.55 22.24
N GLN A 64 33.58 33.37 22.58
CA GLN A 64 33.00 32.04 22.65
C GLN A 64 33.12 31.37 21.28
N GLU A 65 33.84 30.27 21.24
CA GLU A 65 34.09 29.50 20.02
C GLU A 65 32.78 28.82 19.59
N VAL A 66 32.04 29.47 18.69
CA VAL A 66 30.80 28.93 18.13
C VAL A 66 31.17 27.68 17.32
N GLN A 67 30.83 26.50 17.86
CA GLN A 67 31.16 25.22 17.26
C GLN A 67 30.70 25.16 15.80
N GLU A 68 31.67 25.03 14.88
CA GLU A 68 31.41 24.99 13.43
C GLU A 68 30.76 23.69 12.97
N VAL A 69 30.87 22.62 13.76
CA VAL A 69 30.24 21.32 13.54
C VAL A 69 29.64 20.86 14.86
N SER A 70 28.37 20.49 14.86
CA SER A 70 27.70 19.85 15.99
C SER A 70 26.95 18.62 15.52
N SER A 71 26.83 17.60 16.37
CA SER A 71 26.11 16.36 16.03
C SER A 71 25.15 15.93 17.12
N LYS A 72 23.97 15.45 16.74
CA LYS A 72 22.98 14.84 17.63
C LYS A 72 22.75 13.38 17.24
N ASP A 73 22.82 12.50 18.23
CA ASP A 73 22.60 11.06 18.10
C ASP A 73 21.22 10.71 18.67
N THR A 74 20.37 10.08 17.86
CA THR A 74 19.02 9.65 18.28
C THR A 74 18.81 8.16 17.99
N PRO A 75 18.32 7.35 18.94
CA PRO A 75 17.87 5.98 18.67
C PRO A 75 16.75 6.00 17.63
N ALA A 76 16.96 5.34 16.50
CA ALA A 76 16.07 5.48 15.35
C ALA A 76 14.95 4.42 15.38
N THR A 77 13.72 4.86 15.66
CA THR A 77 12.53 4.02 15.49
C THR A 77 11.98 4.23 14.07
N PHE A 78 12.60 3.56 13.10
CA PHE A 78 12.26 3.64 11.69
C PHE A 78 10.84 3.10 11.41
N LYS A 79 9.87 3.98 11.15
CA LYS A 79 8.50 3.61 10.73
C LYS A 79 8.36 3.85 9.23
N VAL A 80 8.22 2.77 8.45
CA VAL A 80 8.12 2.85 6.99
C VAL A 80 6.86 3.61 6.59
N ARG A 81 7.06 4.81 6.04
CA ARG A 81 6.33 5.27 4.86
C ARG A 81 7.38 5.57 3.80
N VAL A 82 7.03 5.37 2.54
CA VAL A 82 7.82 5.80 1.38
C VAL A 82 6.85 6.03 0.23
N ASN A 83 6.98 7.17 -0.46
CA ASN A 83 6.40 7.42 -1.79
C ASN A 83 7.04 6.57 -2.91
N ASN A 84 7.42 5.33 -2.59
CA ASN A 84 7.88 4.28 -3.47
C ASN A 84 6.71 3.33 -3.72
N VAL A 85 6.21 3.35 -4.96
CA VAL A 85 5.10 2.52 -5.42
C VAL A 85 5.66 1.15 -5.76
N LEU A 86 5.19 0.12 -5.06
CA LEU A 86 5.54 -1.26 -5.36
C LEU A 86 4.53 -1.85 -6.35
N VAL A 87 5.07 -2.46 -7.40
CA VAL A 87 4.34 -3.14 -8.46
C VAL A 87 4.82 -4.59 -8.45
N ARG A 88 4.02 -5.48 -7.88
CA ARG A 88 4.27 -6.92 -7.98
C ARG A 88 3.81 -7.41 -9.35
N VAL A 89 4.60 -8.29 -9.95
CA VAL A 89 4.43 -8.77 -11.32
C VAL A 89 4.60 -10.28 -11.37
N VAL A 90 3.64 -10.98 -11.97
CA VAL A 90 3.75 -12.40 -12.32
C VAL A 90 3.83 -12.50 -13.84
N VAL A 91 4.84 -13.21 -14.35
CA VAL A 91 5.04 -13.43 -15.79
C VAL A 91 4.78 -14.89 -16.07
N ARG A 92 3.81 -15.22 -16.93
CA ARG A 92 3.39 -16.60 -17.22
C ARG A 92 3.67 -17.00 -18.66
N ASP A 93 4.09 -18.25 -18.87
CA ASP A 93 4.26 -18.87 -20.19
C ASP A 93 2.91 -19.17 -20.87
N SER A 94 2.96 -19.62 -22.13
CA SER A 94 1.76 -19.98 -22.90
C SER A 94 0.98 -21.19 -22.36
N ARG A 95 1.46 -21.83 -21.29
CA ARG A 95 0.81 -22.91 -20.53
C ARG A 95 0.37 -22.44 -19.15
N GLY A 96 0.42 -21.13 -18.88
CA GLY A 96 0.01 -20.50 -17.63
C GLY A 96 1.03 -20.56 -16.49
N LYS A 97 2.23 -21.14 -16.67
CA LYS A 97 3.19 -21.31 -15.56
C LYS A 97 4.05 -20.07 -15.35
N ALA A 98 4.26 -19.64 -14.11
CA ALA A 98 5.19 -18.55 -13.82
C ALA A 98 6.63 -18.85 -14.32
N VAL A 99 7.23 -17.83 -14.92
CA VAL A 99 8.58 -17.84 -15.48
C VAL A 99 9.51 -17.19 -14.46
N GLY A 100 10.44 -17.96 -13.88
CA GLY A 100 11.24 -17.58 -12.70
C GLY A 100 12.63 -16.99 -12.95
N ASN A 101 12.99 -16.68 -14.19
CA ASN A 101 14.32 -16.24 -14.60
C ASN A 101 14.39 -14.85 -15.27
N MET A 102 13.38 -14.00 -15.08
CA MET A 102 13.38 -12.62 -15.57
C MET A 102 14.30 -11.73 -14.72
N LYS A 103 14.86 -10.70 -15.36
CA LYS A 103 15.73 -9.69 -14.76
C LYS A 103 15.09 -8.31 -14.84
N LYS A 104 15.65 -7.34 -14.11
CA LYS A 104 15.21 -5.94 -14.11
C LYS A 104 15.12 -5.35 -15.54
N GLU A 105 16.06 -5.71 -16.41
CA GLU A 105 16.16 -5.21 -17.80
C GLU A 105 15.09 -5.80 -18.74
N ASP A 106 14.43 -6.88 -18.33
CA ASP A 106 13.34 -7.49 -19.10
C ASP A 106 12.02 -6.70 -18.98
N PHE A 107 11.90 -5.79 -18.01
CA PHE A 107 10.69 -5.04 -17.70
C PHE A 107 10.75 -3.57 -18.15
N GLN A 108 9.62 -3.07 -18.63
CA GLN A 108 9.34 -1.65 -18.86
C GLN A 108 8.09 -1.26 -18.08
N LEU A 109 8.22 -0.30 -17.16
CA LEU A 109 7.13 0.20 -16.33
C LEU A 109 6.68 1.57 -16.81
N TYR A 110 5.38 1.75 -17.01
CA TYR A 110 4.78 3.01 -17.44
C TYR A 110 3.78 3.52 -16.41
N ASP A 111 3.86 4.80 -16.08
CA ASP A 111 2.83 5.58 -15.39
C ASP A 111 2.10 6.42 -16.45
N GLY A 112 0.83 6.09 -16.67
CA GLY A 112 0.01 6.57 -17.77
C GLY A 112 0.62 6.23 -19.14
N ARG A 113 1.39 7.17 -19.69
CA ARG A 113 2.14 7.01 -20.95
C ARG A 113 3.63 7.34 -20.82
N LYS A 114 4.12 7.58 -19.59
CA LYS A 114 5.51 7.94 -19.29
C LYS A 114 6.25 6.71 -18.78
N LEU A 115 7.33 6.32 -19.47
CA LEU A 115 8.25 5.29 -18.98
C LEU A 115 8.87 5.77 -17.66
N GLN A 116 8.88 4.90 -16.66
CA GLN A 116 9.45 5.14 -15.34
C GLN A 116 10.72 4.32 -15.14
N THR A 117 11.69 4.89 -14.43
CA THR A 117 12.89 4.16 -14.01
C THR A 117 12.53 3.24 -12.85
N ILE A 118 12.76 1.93 -13.01
CA ILE A 118 12.64 0.95 -11.93
C ILE A 118 13.79 1.20 -10.94
N THR A 119 13.48 1.72 -9.75
CA THR A 119 14.45 2.08 -8.71
C THR A 119 14.81 0.92 -7.79
N SER A 120 14.01 -0.14 -7.75
CA SER A 120 14.34 -1.38 -7.04
C SER A 120 13.72 -2.60 -7.72
N PHE A 121 14.39 -3.75 -7.62
CA PHE A 121 13.95 -5.01 -8.21
C PHE A 121 14.22 -6.16 -7.23
N ALA A 122 13.21 -6.97 -6.93
CA ALA A 122 13.36 -8.18 -6.15
C ALA A 122 12.64 -9.37 -6.82
N THR A 123 13.26 -10.55 -6.78
CA THR A 123 12.62 -11.81 -7.18
C THR A 123 12.12 -12.52 -5.94
N GLU A 124 10.81 -12.65 -5.81
CA GLU A 124 10.18 -13.43 -4.76
C GLU A 124 9.89 -14.84 -5.28
N THR A 125 10.53 -15.82 -4.67
CA THR A 125 10.28 -17.24 -4.90
C THR A 125 9.57 -17.84 -3.69
N PRO A 126 8.72 -18.88 -3.85
CA PRO A 126 8.17 -19.65 -2.73
C PRO A 126 9.25 -20.50 -2.05
N ARG A 127 10.27 -19.86 -1.46
CA ARG A 127 11.24 -20.54 -0.59
C ARG A 127 10.60 -20.79 0.76
N ALA A 128 10.25 -22.06 0.97
CA ALA A 128 10.10 -22.65 2.29
C ALA A 128 11.24 -22.17 3.19
N HIS A 129 10.92 -21.49 4.29
CA HIS A 129 11.88 -21.18 5.35
C HIS A 129 12.13 -22.48 6.15
N SER A 130 12.88 -23.39 5.55
CA SER A 130 13.33 -24.63 6.18
C SER A 130 14.46 -24.30 7.14
N VAL A 131 14.12 -24.01 8.40
CA VAL A 131 15.09 -24.02 9.50
C VAL A 131 15.42 -25.48 9.82
N PRO A 132 16.70 -25.92 9.74
CA PRO A 132 17.08 -27.25 10.19
C PRO A 132 16.86 -27.36 11.71
N LEU A 133 15.99 -28.27 12.13
CA LEU A 133 15.81 -28.61 13.54
C LEU A 133 16.93 -29.54 14.00
N THR A 134 18.08 -28.96 14.38
CA THR A 134 19.12 -29.69 15.12
C THR A 134 18.64 -29.93 16.55
N THR A 135 18.12 -31.12 16.82
CA THR A 135 17.93 -31.59 18.19
C THR A 135 19.28 -31.99 18.79
N SER A 136 19.80 -31.20 19.71
CA SER A 136 20.86 -31.66 20.61
C SER A 136 20.32 -32.78 21.50
N PRO A 137 21.05 -33.90 21.69
CA PRO A 137 20.68 -34.92 22.66
C PRO A 137 20.64 -34.34 24.08
N GLU A 138 19.73 -34.83 24.93
CA GLU A 138 19.76 -34.51 26.36
C GLU A 138 21.06 -35.04 26.99
N PRO A 139 21.72 -34.28 27.90
CA PRO A 139 22.91 -34.76 28.60
C PRO A 139 22.53 -35.85 29.62
N GLY A 140 22.57 -37.12 29.22
CA GLY A 140 22.44 -38.24 30.17
C GLY A 140 21.96 -39.58 29.61
N SER A 141 21.30 -39.61 28.44
CA SER A 141 20.79 -40.86 27.86
C SER A 141 21.87 -41.61 27.08
N ALA A 142 22.29 -42.78 27.58
CA ALA A 142 23.18 -43.69 26.86
C ALA A 142 22.54 -44.24 25.57
N PRO A 143 23.29 -44.40 24.47
CA PRO A 143 22.74 -44.89 23.21
C PRO A 143 22.30 -46.36 23.33
N SER A 144 21.02 -46.63 23.07
CA SER A 144 20.49 -47.98 22.89
C SER A 144 20.64 -48.40 21.42
N PRO A 145 21.16 -49.60 21.08
CA PRO A 145 21.44 -49.97 19.69
C PRO A 145 20.20 -50.08 18.77
N ASP A 146 19.02 -50.36 19.35
CA ASP A 146 17.80 -50.73 18.60
C ASP A 146 16.68 -49.67 18.68
N ALA A 147 17.01 -48.42 19.01
CA ALA A 147 16.04 -47.32 18.99
C ALA A 147 16.14 -46.56 17.66
N ASP A 148 15.29 -46.91 16.69
CA ASP A 148 15.03 -46.04 15.53
C ASP A 148 14.65 -44.65 16.05
N PRO A 149 15.35 -43.57 15.67
CA PRO A 149 15.01 -42.23 16.12
C PRO A 149 13.71 -41.82 15.44
N ALA A 150 12.59 -42.02 16.13
CA ALA A 150 11.29 -41.52 15.75
C ALA A 150 11.26 -39.99 15.86
N VAL A 151 11.87 -39.32 14.88
CA VAL A 151 11.87 -37.87 14.73
C VAL A 151 10.43 -37.42 14.47
N LYS A 152 9.68 -37.16 15.55
CA LYS A 152 8.47 -36.34 15.50
C LYS A 152 8.91 -34.89 15.24
N ALA A 153 9.22 -34.61 13.97
CA ALA A 153 9.53 -33.28 13.50
C ALA A 153 8.32 -32.37 13.77
N ALA A 154 8.46 -31.45 14.72
CA ALA A 154 7.54 -30.34 14.88
C ALA A 154 7.75 -29.39 13.70
N ALA A 155 7.04 -29.65 12.60
CA ALA A 155 7.07 -28.78 11.43
C ALA A 155 6.62 -27.38 11.83
N LEU A 156 7.56 -26.44 11.88
CA LEU A 156 7.26 -25.01 12.03
C LEU A 156 6.29 -24.61 10.91
N PRO A 157 5.21 -23.86 11.22
CA PRO A 157 4.30 -23.37 10.19
C PRO A 157 5.05 -22.51 9.17
N GLN A 158 5.10 -22.97 7.91
CA GLN A 158 5.76 -22.24 6.81
C GLN A 158 4.76 -21.50 5.93
N ARG A 159 3.48 -21.86 6.00
CA ARG A 159 2.39 -21.32 5.17
C ARG A 159 1.14 -21.07 6.02
N PHE A 160 0.70 -19.82 6.02
CA PHE A 160 -0.52 -19.35 6.67
C PHE A 160 -1.53 -18.93 5.60
N VAL A 161 -2.64 -19.66 5.51
CA VAL A 161 -3.74 -19.37 4.56
C VAL A 161 -4.95 -18.86 5.35
N SER A 162 -5.38 -17.63 5.10
CA SER A 162 -6.64 -17.11 5.63
C SER A 162 -7.71 -17.22 4.56
N MET A 163 -8.62 -18.18 4.68
CA MET A 163 -9.86 -18.21 3.91
C MET A 163 -10.78 -17.11 4.46
N VAL A 164 -11.26 -16.22 3.60
CA VAL A 164 -12.17 -15.12 3.96
C VAL A 164 -13.41 -15.25 3.10
N PHE A 165 -14.55 -15.49 3.73
CA PHE A 165 -15.83 -15.64 3.05
C PHE A 165 -16.63 -14.35 3.16
N ASP A 166 -17.10 -13.82 2.03
CA ASP A 166 -17.85 -12.57 2.00
C ASP A 166 -19.34 -12.77 2.32
N ASP A 167 -19.63 -13.12 3.57
CA ASP A 167 -20.98 -13.38 4.03
C ASP A 167 -21.86 -12.12 4.13
N VAL A 168 -21.29 -10.91 4.00
CA VAL A 168 -22.07 -9.67 3.86
C VAL A 168 -22.76 -9.60 2.50
N HIS A 169 -22.08 -9.98 1.41
CA HIS A 169 -22.59 -9.80 0.03
C HIS A 169 -23.05 -11.11 -0.65
N MET A 170 -22.66 -12.30 -0.18
CA MET A 170 -23.10 -13.58 -0.74
C MET A 170 -24.62 -13.77 -0.63
N SER A 171 -25.22 -14.34 -1.67
CA SER A 171 -26.56 -14.94 -1.56
C SER A 171 -26.53 -16.25 -0.77
N MET A 172 -27.71 -16.78 -0.42
CA MET A 172 -27.81 -18.10 0.22
C MET A 172 -27.44 -19.24 -0.75
N GLU A 173 -27.61 -19.04 -2.05
CA GLU A 173 -27.18 -20.01 -3.07
C GLU A 173 -25.65 -20.08 -3.13
N ASP A 174 -24.98 -18.92 -3.25
CA ASP A 174 -23.52 -18.81 -3.22
C ASP A 174 -22.96 -19.47 -1.95
N ALA A 175 -23.50 -19.12 -0.78
CA ALA A 175 -23.03 -19.64 0.50
C ALA A 175 -23.17 -21.18 0.62
N VAL A 176 -24.24 -21.77 0.08
CA VAL A 176 -24.43 -23.23 0.08
C VAL A 176 -23.42 -23.90 -0.87
N PHE A 177 -23.23 -23.35 -2.07
CA PHE A 177 -22.29 -23.86 -3.07
C PHE A 177 -20.84 -23.77 -2.60
N VAL A 178 -20.41 -22.58 -2.15
CA VAL A 178 -19.11 -22.30 -1.55
C VAL A 178 -18.80 -23.23 -0.38
N ARG A 179 -19.80 -23.51 0.49
CA ARG A 179 -19.62 -24.40 1.64
C ARG A 179 -19.41 -25.87 1.23
N ASP A 180 -20.13 -26.38 0.23
CA ASP A 180 -19.91 -27.73 -0.29
C ASP A 180 -18.50 -27.86 -0.90
N SER A 181 -18.10 -26.90 -1.75
CA SER A 181 -16.77 -26.84 -2.34
C SER A 181 -15.66 -26.77 -1.29
N ALA A 182 -15.78 -25.89 -0.29
CA ALA A 182 -14.79 -25.71 0.78
C ALA A 182 -14.62 -26.96 1.66
N THR A 183 -15.65 -27.80 1.77
CA THR A 183 -15.58 -29.08 2.52
C THR A 183 -14.57 -30.03 1.87
N ARG A 184 -14.39 -29.96 0.55
CA ARG A 184 -13.45 -30.80 -0.20
C ARG A 184 -12.02 -30.26 -0.12
N PHE A 185 -11.84 -28.93 -0.16
CA PHE A 185 -10.55 -28.25 -0.10
C PHE A 185 -9.69 -28.68 1.10
N PHE A 186 -10.24 -28.72 2.32
CA PHE A 186 -9.46 -29.03 3.52
C PHE A 186 -8.90 -30.45 3.56
N SER A 187 -9.42 -31.39 2.77
CA SER A 187 -8.87 -32.74 2.67
C SER A 187 -7.45 -32.78 2.04
N ALA A 188 -7.04 -31.73 1.34
CA ALA A 188 -5.79 -31.66 0.58
C ALA A 188 -4.67 -30.83 1.25
N LEU A 189 -4.86 -30.39 2.50
CA LEU A 189 -3.86 -29.59 3.23
C LEU A 189 -2.67 -30.43 3.71
N ALA A 190 -1.47 -29.83 3.71
CA ALA A 190 -0.28 -30.43 4.27
C ALA A 190 -0.19 -30.21 5.80
N PRO A 191 0.43 -31.12 6.59
CA PRO A 191 0.51 -30.96 8.06
C PRO A 191 1.21 -29.68 8.56
N SER A 192 2.05 -29.07 7.72
CA SER A 192 2.75 -27.81 7.95
C SER A 192 1.88 -26.56 7.71
N ASP A 193 0.74 -26.72 7.04
CA ASP A 193 -0.16 -25.61 6.74
C ASP A 193 -0.89 -25.16 8.00
N ARG A 194 -1.19 -23.87 8.08
CA ARG A 194 -2.13 -23.34 9.05
C ARG A 194 -3.20 -22.57 8.31
N VAL A 195 -4.44 -22.99 8.50
CA VAL A 195 -5.60 -22.37 7.87
C VAL A 195 -6.46 -21.70 8.92
N ALA A 196 -6.86 -20.45 8.63
CA ALA A 196 -7.88 -19.72 9.36
C ALA A 196 -9.11 -19.58 8.47
N LEU A 197 -10.30 -19.53 9.05
CA LEU A 197 -11.52 -19.10 8.37
C LEU A 197 -12.01 -17.81 9.02
N ASN A 198 -12.27 -16.81 8.20
CA ASN A 198 -12.87 -15.56 8.62
C ASN A 198 -14.04 -15.24 7.70
N ALA A 199 -14.94 -14.36 8.12
CA ALA A 199 -15.94 -13.78 7.22
C ALA A 199 -16.00 -12.26 7.33
N THR A 200 -16.49 -11.59 6.29
CA THR A 200 -16.52 -10.12 6.20
C THR A 200 -17.49 -9.48 7.20
N SER A 201 -18.47 -10.24 7.70
CA SER A 201 -19.31 -9.85 8.84
C SER A 201 -18.58 -9.84 10.20
N GLY A 202 -17.38 -10.41 10.27
CA GLY A 202 -16.65 -10.67 11.52
C GLY A 202 -17.24 -11.78 12.40
N GLN A 203 -18.35 -12.41 11.99
CA GLN A 203 -19.10 -13.36 12.82
C GLN A 203 -18.55 -14.80 12.77
N LEU A 204 -17.92 -15.18 11.67
CA LEU A 204 -17.10 -16.38 11.57
C LEU A 204 -15.65 -15.96 11.82
N THR A 205 -15.06 -16.45 12.91
CA THR A 205 -13.63 -16.33 13.21
C THR A 205 -13.12 -17.66 13.75
N GLN A 206 -12.32 -18.34 12.94
CA GLN A 206 -11.60 -19.56 13.28
C GLN A 206 -10.11 -19.29 13.13
N ASP A 207 -9.41 -19.31 14.26
CA ASP A 207 -7.96 -19.10 14.30
C ASP A 207 -7.19 -20.21 13.57
N PHE A 208 -5.97 -19.83 13.14
CA PHE A 208 -5.03 -20.67 12.40
C PHE A 208 -4.80 -22.04 13.05
N THR A 209 -5.29 -23.09 12.39
CA THR A 209 -5.19 -24.48 12.83
C THR A 209 -4.80 -25.42 11.69
N ASN A 210 -4.38 -26.63 12.02
CA ASN A 210 -4.26 -27.76 11.10
C ASN A 210 -5.25 -28.90 11.44
N ASP A 211 -6.19 -28.66 12.36
CA ASP A 211 -7.25 -29.61 12.70
C ASP A 211 -8.41 -29.51 11.69
N HIS A 212 -8.50 -30.50 10.80
CA HIS A 212 -9.50 -30.54 9.74
C HIS A 212 -10.95 -30.68 10.30
N ALA A 213 -11.13 -31.27 11.49
CA ALA A 213 -12.46 -31.39 12.10
C ALA A 213 -12.94 -30.04 12.65
N VAL A 214 -12.02 -29.23 13.20
CA VAL A 214 -12.31 -27.84 13.60
C VAL A 214 -12.62 -26.98 12.37
N LEU A 215 -11.81 -27.05 11.30
CA LEU A 215 -12.05 -26.34 10.04
C LEU A 215 -13.41 -26.72 9.42
N GLY A 216 -13.71 -28.02 9.32
CA GLY A 216 -14.98 -28.53 8.79
C GLY A 216 -16.20 -28.10 9.60
N LYS A 217 -16.07 -28.00 10.93
CA LYS A 217 -17.14 -27.46 11.79
C LYS A 217 -17.33 -25.95 11.61
N ALA A 218 -16.25 -25.21 11.38
CA ALA A 218 -16.28 -23.78 11.12
C ALA A 218 -16.97 -23.41 9.79
N LEU A 219 -16.93 -24.28 8.76
CA LEU A 219 -17.67 -24.10 7.50
C LEU A 219 -19.20 -23.95 7.70
N LEU A 220 -19.75 -24.52 8.77
CA LEU A 220 -21.18 -24.37 9.10
C LEU A 220 -21.53 -22.93 9.49
N GLY A 221 -20.54 -22.09 9.80
CA GLY A 221 -20.70 -20.66 10.06
C GLY A 221 -20.76 -19.79 8.81
N ILE A 222 -20.51 -20.34 7.62
CA ILE A 222 -20.71 -19.65 6.33
C ILE A 222 -22.23 -19.60 6.08
N VAL A 223 -22.81 -18.46 6.42
CA VAL A 223 -24.24 -18.14 6.30
C VAL A 223 -24.33 -16.65 5.99
N PRO A 224 -25.10 -16.21 4.96
CA PRO A 224 -25.26 -14.80 4.63
C PRO A 224 -25.76 -13.94 5.80
N ARG A 225 -25.20 -12.75 5.91
CA ARG A 225 -25.48 -11.71 6.92
C ARG A 225 -25.39 -10.31 6.28
N PRO A 226 -26.23 -10.01 5.28
CA PRO A 226 -26.34 -8.65 4.78
C PRO A 226 -26.73 -7.72 5.94
N LEU A 227 -26.19 -6.49 5.95
CA LEU A 227 -26.45 -5.53 7.02
C LEU A 227 -27.70 -4.71 6.73
N THR A 228 -28.11 -4.68 5.47
CA THR A 228 -29.29 -4.03 4.93
C THR A 228 -30.27 -5.08 4.41
N GLN A 229 -31.55 -4.74 4.38
CA GLN A 229 -32.57 -5.62 3.79
C GLN A 229 -33.15 -4.92 2.56
N HIS A 230 -32.57 -5.16 1.40
CA HIS A 230 -33.16 -4.78 0.13
C HIS A 230 -34.40 -5.65 -0.13
N SER A 231 -35.55 -5.05 -0.40
CA SER A 231 -36.80 -5.77 -0.61
C SER A 231 -37.33 -5.56 -2.02
N SER A 232 -37.77 -6.61 -2.70
CA SER A 232 -38.48 -6.48 -3.99
C SER A 232 -39.89 -5.85 -3.88
N SER A 233 -40.27 -5.38 -2.69
CA SER A 233 -41.39 -4.45 -2.49
C SER A 233 -41.02 -2.98 -2.70
N ASP A 234 -39.74 -2.63 -2.78
CA ASP A 234 -39.27 -1.26 -2.80
C ASP A 234 -39.62 -0.55 -4.12
N CYS A 235 -39.80 0.78 -4.04
CA CYS A 235 -40.30 1.60 -5.14
C CYS A 235 -39.54 2.93 -5.22
N PRO A 236 -38.63 3.09 -6.21
CA PRO A 236 -38.24 2.12 -7.23
C PRO A 236 -37.36 0.98 -6.64
N ASP A 237 -37.27 -0.14 -7.35
CA ASP A 237 -36.27 -1.18 -7.07
C ASP A 237 -34.88 -0.68 -7.49
N MET A 238 -34.09 -0.24 -6.51
CA MET A 238 -32.85 0.51 -6.70
C MET A 238 -31.64 -0.30 -6.25
N THR A 239 -30.79 -0.73 -7.18
CA THR A 239 -29.52 -1.41 -6.82
C THR A 239 -28.47 -0.40 -6.35
N TYR A 240 -27.50 -0.84 -5.55
CA TYR A 240 -26.37 0.00 -5.14
C TYR A 240 -25.58 0.57 -6.34
N TYR A 241 -25.39 -0.20 -7.41
CA TYR A 241 -24.75 0.28 -8.64
C TYR A 241 -25.54 1.41 -9.32
N GLU A 242 -26.85 1.24 -9.48
CA GLU A 242 -27.72 2.27 -10.08
C GLU A 242 -27.80 3.53 -9.19
N ALA A 243 -27.82 3.36 -7.87
CA ALA A 243 -27.75 4.45 -6.91
C ALA A 243 -26.43 5.22 -7.00
N ASP A 244 -25.29 4.53 -7.16
CA ASP A 244 -23.97 5.14 -7.40
C ASP A 244 -23.92 5.90 -8.73
N LEU A 245 -24.50 5.34 -9.81
CA LEU A 245 -24.63 6.04 -11.09
C LEU A 245 -25.35 7.39 -10.90
N ILE A 246 -26.45 7.40 -10.14
CA ILE A 246 -27.27 8.60 -9.90
C ILE A 246 -26.54 9.60 -9.01
N VAL A 247 -26.09 9.18 -7.82
CA VAL A 247 -25.62 10.09 -6.76
C VAL A 247 -24.16 10.50 -6.96
N ASN A 248 -23.27 9.54 -7.18
CA ASN A 248 -21.83 9.79 -7.26
C ASN A 248 -21.41 10.14 -8.69
N LYS A 249 -21.91 9.41 -9.69
CA LYS A 249 -21.56 9.65 -11.12
C LYS A 249 -22.46 10.68 -11.82
N ASN A 250 -23.48 11.22 -11.15
CA ASN A 250 -24.40 12.25 -11.68
C ASN A 250 -25.07 11.85 -13.02
N ASN A 251 -25.40 10.56 -13.17
CA ASN A 251 -25.96 10.01 -14.40
C ASN A 251 -27.45 10.37 -14.53
N MET A 252 -27.73 11.43 -15.30
CA MET A 252 -29.08 11.91 -15.60
C MET A 252 -29.99 10.85 -16.24
N GLN A 253 -29.43 9.87 -16.96
CA GLN A 253 -30.22 8.82 -17.60
C GLN A 253 -30.64 7.74 -16.60
N ALA A 254 -29.75 7.34 -15.67
CA ALA A 254 -30.12 6.46 -14.57
C ALA A 254 -31.19 7.10 -13.67
N LEU A 255 -31.08 8.40 -13.38
CA LEU A 255 -32.11 9.12 -12.62
C LEU A 255 -33.46 9.15 -13.36
N ALA A 256 -33.44 9.35 -14.69
CA ALA A 256 -34.67 9.31 -15.50
C ALA A 256 -35.31 7.91 -15.53
N VAL A 257 -34.50 6.84 -15.59
CA VAL A 257 -34.96 5.44 -15.51
C VAL A 257 -35.62 5.18 -14.15
N ALA A 258 -34.94 5.49 -13.05
CA ALA A 258 -35.49 5.31 -11.71
C ALA A 258 -36.74 6.17 -11.44
N ALA A 259 -36.80 7.40 -11.95
CA ALA A 259 -37.98 8.25 -11.88
C ALA A 259 -39.17 7.65 -12.64
N ASP A 260 -38.91 7.00 -13.79
CA ASP A 260 -39.93 6.33 -14.58
C ASP A 260 -40.51 5.09 -13.88
N GLU A 261 -39.66 4.29 -13.26
CA GLU A 261 -40.10 3.14 -12.44
C GLU A 261 -40.90 3.61 -11.22
N THR A 262 -40.42 4.65 -10.54
CA THR A 262 -41.14 5.30 -9.43
C THR A 262 -42.52 5.78 -9.87
N LEU A 263 -42.63 6.37 -11.06
CA LEU A 263 -43.91 6.80 -11.63
C LEU A 263 -44.87 5.63 -11.82
N GLN A 264 -44.38 4.47 -12.27
CA GLN A 264 -45.19 3.26 -12.41
C GLN A 264 -45.59 2.67 -11.04
N CYS A 265 -44.63 2.45 -10.13
CA CYS A 265 -44.88 1.72 -8.87
C CYS A 265 -45.56 2.55 -7.77
N ALA A 266 -45.33 3.87 -7.69
CA ALA A 266 -45.94 4.73 -6.66
C ALA A 266 -47.12 5.57 -7.18
N PHE A 267 -47.13 5.93 -8.47
CA PHE A 267 -48.07 6.90 -9.04
C PHE A 267 -48.96 6.34 -10.17
N GLY A 268 -48.94 5.03 -10.41
CA GLY A 268 -49.78 4.35 -11.41
C GLY A 268 -49.56 4.84 -12.85
N GLY A 269 -48.40 5.43 -13.13
CA GLY A 269 -48.04 5.95 -14.44
C GLY A 269 -48.54 7.36 -14.79
N ASP A 270 -49.16 8.13 -13.87
CA ASP A 270 -49.67 9.49 -14.20
C ASP A 270 -48.51 10.45 -14.56
N PRO A 271 -48.38 10.91 -15.83
CA PRO A 271 -47.29 11.79 -16.24
C PRO A 271 -47.22 13.12 -15.48
N ARG A 272 -48.32 13.57 -14.85
CA ARG A 272 -48.34 14.79 -14.03
C ARG A 272 -47.52 14.65 -12.75
N MET A 273 -47.35 13.42 -12.26
CA MET A 273 -46.60 13.12 -11.04
C MET A 273 -45.10 12.93 -11.29
N LEU A 274 -44.60 13.07 -12.52
CA LEU A 274 -43.19 12.84 -12.87
C LEU A 274 -42.23 13.64 -11.99
N ALA A 275 -42.53 14.91 -11.66
CA ALA A 275 -41.67 15.71 -10.79
C ALA A 275 -41.58 15.14 -9.35
N ALA A 276 -42.69 14.62 -8.82
CA ALA A 276 -42.70 13.96 -7.51
C ALA A 276 -41.99 12.59 -7.56
N ALA A 277 -42.17 11.84 -8.66
CA ALA A 277 -41.49 10.58 -8.90
C ALA A 277 -39.97 10.75 -9.00
N THR A 278 -39.46 11.80 -9.66
CA THR A 278 -38.03 12.12 -9.70
C THR A 278 -37.47 12.44 -8.31
N ILE A 279 -38.20 13.21 -7.48
CA ILE A 279 -37.78 13.52 -6.10
C ILE A 279 -37.72 12.23 -5.25
N GLN A 280 -38.72 11.35 -5.37
CA GLN A 280 -38.74 10.08 -4.67
C GLN A 280 -37.65 9.11 -5.15
N ALA A 281 -37.40 9.04 -6.47
CA ALA A 281 -36.30 8.26 -7.05
C ALA A 281 -34.94 8.72 -6.56
N GLN A 282 -34.70 10.04 -6.52
CA GLN A 282 -33.47 10.62 -5.99
C GLN A 282 -33.30 10.33 -4.49
N ALA A 283 -34.38 10.40 -3.70
CA ALA A 283 -34.36 10.02 -2.29
C ALA A 283 -34.13 8.50 -2.09
N ALA A 284 -34.59 7.65 -3.01
CA ALA A 284 -34.31 6.21 -2.99
C ALA A 284 -32.85 5.92 -3.33
N ALA A 285 -32.29 6.56 -4.36
CA ALA A 285 -30.87 6.47 -4.70
C ALA A 285 -29.97 6.94 -3.53
N GLN A 286 -30.33 8.01 -2.83
CA GLN A 286 -29.61 8.47 -1.64
C GLN A 286 -29.61 7.45 -0.49
N ARG A 287 -30.70 6.68 -0.30
CA ARG A 287 -30.74 5.59 0.69
C ARG A 287 -29.87 4.42 0.24
N ALA A 288 -30.13 3.88 -0.96
CA ALA A 288 -29.43 2.72 -1.49
C ALA A 288 -27.91 2.91 -1.62
N VAL A 289 -27.43 4.12 -1.96
CA VAL A 289 -25.98 4.41 -1.96
C VAL A 289 -25.41 4.46 -0.55
N SER A 290 -26.13 5.04 0.42
CA SER A 290 -25.69 5.07 1.83
C SER A 290 -25.68 3.67 2.45
N GLU A 291 -26.65 2.84 2.09
CA GLU A 291 -26.79 1.45 2.52
C GLU A 291 -25.64 0.59 1.97
N GLY A 292 -25.39 0.64 0.66
CA GLY A 292 -24.26 -0.08 0.02
C GLY A 292 -22.87 0.44 0.42
N ASP A 293 -22.69 1.75 0.63
CA ASP A 293 -21.45 2.32 1.18
C ASP A 293 -21.18 1.77 2.59
N ASN A 294 -22.21 1.64 3.43
CA ASN A 294 -22.06 1.11 4.79
C ASN A 294 -21.70 -0.39 4.78
N GLU A 295 -22.32 -1.19 3.92
CA GLU A 295 -21.98 -2.62 3.76
C GLU A 295 -20.56 -2.82 3.25
N THR A 296 -20.21 -2.13 2.16
CA THR A 296 -18.87 -2.15 1.58
C THR A 296 -17.82 -1.75 2.62
N GLN A 297 -18.04 -0.65 3.35
CA GLN A 297 -17.14 -0.20 4.41
C GLN A 297 -17.01 -1.21 5.55
N TYR A 298 -18.10 -1.88 5.93
CA TYR A 298 -18.07 -2.86 7.02
C TYR A 298 -17.26 -4.10 6.62
N ALA A 299 -17.52 -4.65 5.43
CA ALA A 299 -16.79 -5.79 4.89
C ALA A 299 -15.31 -5.46 4.68
N TYR A 300 -15.03 -4.30 4.10
CA TYR A 300 -13.66 -3.81 3.85
C TYR A 300 -12.84 -3.65 5.15
N ARG A 301 -13.44 -3.10 6.22
CA ARG A 301 -12.76 -2.94 7.52
C ARG A 301 -12.31 -4.28 8.11
N HIS A 302 -13.13 -5.33 7.97
CA HIS A 302 -12.76 -6.68 8.40
C HIS A 302 -11.66 -7.28 7.52
N LEU A 303 -11.72 -7.08 6.20
CA LEU A 303 -10.68 -7.53 5.27
C LEU A 303 -9.31 -6.88 5.56
N ASP A 304 -9.24 -5.55 5.74
CA ASP A 304 -7.99 -4.85 6.12
C ASP A 304 -7.51 -5.27 7.52
N ALA A 305 -8.40 -5.54 8.47
CA ALA A 305 -8.02 -6.09 9.78
C ALA A 305 -7.37 -7.49 9.67
N ILE A 306 -7.87 -8.36 8.79
CA ILE A 306 -7.28 -9.68 8.51
C ILE A 306 -5.91 -9.50 7.84
N VAL A 307 -5.80 -8.66 6.81
CA VAL A 307 -4.51 -8.35 6.14
C VAL A 307 -3.48 -7.83 7.14
N ARG A 308 -3.88 -6.88 8.03
CA ARG A 308 -3.02 -6.38 9.12
C ARG A 308 -2.59 -7.46 10.08
N ARG A 309 -3.47 -8.39 10.47
CA ARG A 309 -3.11 -9.53 11.32
C ARG A 309 -2.06 -10.40 10.65
N MET A 310 -2.23 -10.67 9.35
CA MET A 310 -1.31 -11.51 8.56
C MET A 310 0.10 -10.93 8.41
N THR A 311 0.27 -9.59 8.42
CA THR A 311 1.62 -8.99 8.32
C THR A 311 2.55 -9.36 9.47
N SER A 312 2.02 -9.82 10.61
CA SER A 312 2.78 -10.21 11.79
C SER A 312 3.19 -11.71 11.83
N LEU A 313 2.60 -12.56 10.98
CA LEU A 313 2.87 -14.00 10.94
C LEU A 313 4.20 -14.30 10.22
N PRO A 314 5.02 -15.29 10.59
CA PRO A 314 6.21 -15.65 9.81
C PRO A 314 5.85 -16.41 8.51
N GLY A 315 6.80 -16.51 7.58
CA GLY A 315 6.68 -17.36 6.39
C GLY A 315 5.73 -16.84 5.31
N GLN A 316 5.16 -17.75 4.51
CA GLN A 316 4.26 -17.42 3.41
C GLN A 316 2.86 -17.07 3.94
N ARG A 317 2.34 -15.92 3.49
CA ARG A 317 1.06 -15.35 3.94
C ARG A 317 0.12 -15.27 2.73
N ILE A 318 -0.94 -16.05 2.73
CA ILE A 318 -1.93 -16.10 1.65
C ILE A 318 -3.31 -15.76 2.21
N LEU A 319 -4.00 -14.79 1.61
CA LEU A 319 -5.41 -14.54 1.86
C LEU A 319 -6.20 -15.06 0.66
N VAL A 320 -7.25 -15.84 0.88
CA VAL A 320 -8.16 -16.28 -0.18
C VAL A 320 -9.52 -15.66 0.10
N LEU A 321 -9.88 -14.62 -0.64
CA LEU A 321 -11.20 -13.98 -0.55
C LEU A 321 -12.15 -14.70 -1.49
N VAL A 322 -13.17 -15.36 -0.93
CA VAL A 322 -14.29 -15.93 -1.67
C VAL A 322 -15.45 -14.96 -1.56
N SER A 323 -15.91 -14.40 -2.68
CA SER A 323 -16.90 -13.31 -2.72
C SER A 323 -17.56 -13.24 -4.09
N PRO A 324 -18.84 -12.82 -4.22
CA PRO A 324 -19.43 -12.45 -5.52
C PRO A 324 -18.91 -11.10 -6.04
N GLY A 325 -18.09 -10.40 -5.26
CA GLY A 325 -17.60 -9.05 -5.50
C GLY A 325 -18.54 -7.97 -4.94
N PHE A 326 -17.99 -6.77 -4.78
CA PHE A 326 -18.68 -5.60 -4.20
C PHE A 326 -18.13 -4.30 -4.82
N ILE A 327 -18.81 -3.17 -4.60
CA ILE A 327 -18.50 -1.91 -5.30
C ILE A 327 -17.76 -0.93 -4.36
N LEU A 328 -16.52 -0.56 -4.73
CA LEU A 328 -15.62 0.29 -3.95
C LEU A 328 -15.81 1.82 -4.18
N SER A 329 -17.03 2.32 -4.39
CA SER A 329 -17.29 3.72 -4.81
C SER A 329 -16.57 4.78 -3.97
N THR A 330 -16.58 4.64 -2.64
CA THR A 330 -15.98 5.60 -1.71
C THR A 330 -14.62 5.16 -1.13
N LEU A 331 -14.10 3.98 -1.51
CA LEU A 331 -12.98 3.29 -0.84
C LEU A 331 -11.81 2.91 -1.76
N GLN A 332 -11.75 3.44 -2.98
CA GLN A 332 -10.72 3.08 -3.96
C GLN A 332 -9.28 3.36 -3.48
N ILE A 333 -9.08 4.45 -2.74
CA ILE A 333 -7.77 4.82 -2.16
C ILE A 333 -7.41 3.89 -1.02
N GLU A 334 -8.36 3.62 -0.13
CA GLU A 334 -8.22 2.72 1.00
C GLU A 334 -7.86 1.30 0.51
N ALA A 335 -8.54 0.79 -0.52
CA ALA A 335 -8.23 -0.50 -1.14
C ALA A 335 -6.82 -0.54 -1.75
N SER A 336 -6.39 0.54 -2.42
CA SER A 336 -5.00 0.69 -2.88
C SER A 336 -4.00 0.67 -1.72
N ASP A 337 -4.31 1.31 -0.58
CA ASP A 337 -3.48 1.27 0.64
C ASP A 337 -3.38 -0.14 1.25
N MET A 338 -4.44 -0.96 1.14
CA MET A 338 -4.43 -2.36 1.57
C MET A 338 -3.60 -3.24 0.65
N ILE A 339 -3.69 -3.05 -0.68
CA ILE A 339 -2.82 -3.71 -1.67
C ILE A 339 -1.34 -3.35 -1.41
N ASP A 340 -1.06 -2.08 -1.15
CA ASP A 340 0.27 -1.59 -0.79
C ASP A 340 0.79 -2.24 0.50
N ARG A 341 -0.05 -2.32 1.53
CA ARG A 341 0.27 -2.97 2.81
C ARG A 341 0.56 -4.47 2.63
N ALA A 342 -0.30 -5.17 1.88
CA ALA A 342 -0.16 -6.58 1.59
C ALA A 342 1.13 -6.85 0.82
N THR A 343 1.39 -6.09 -0.26
CA THR A 343 2.58 -6.20 -1.10
C THR A 343 3.88 -5.97 -0.33
N ARG A 344 3.93 -4.93 0.52
CA ARG A 344 5.10 -4.61 1.38
C ARG A 344 5.32 -5.66 2.48
N ALA A 345 4.28 -6.41 2.84
CA ALA A 345 4.31 -7.47 3.83
C ALA A 345 4.25 -8.88 3.23
N ASN A 346 4.53 -9.05 1.93
CA ASN A 346 4.51 -10.33 1.22
C ASN A 346 3.26 -11.17 1.52
N VAL A 347 2.11 -10.51 1.65
CA VAL A 347 0.78 -11.12 1.70
C VAL A 347 0.24 -11.15 0.28
N VAL A 348 -0.01 -12.35 -0.23
CA VAL A 348 -0.64 -12.55 -1.54
C VAL A 348 -2.14 -12.73 -1.32
N ILE A 349 -2.96 -11.94 -2.00
CA ILE A 349 -4.42 -12.06 -1.99
C ILE A 349 -4.82 -12.80 -3.27
N ASN A 350 -5.41 -13.98 -3.12
CA ASN A 350 -6.12 -14.66 -4.19
C ASN A 350 -7.61 -14.41 -4.02
N THR A 351 -8.35 -14.33 -5.12
CA THR A 351 -9.79 -14.06 -5.10
C THR A 351 -10.54 -15.15 -5.87
N VAL A 352 -11.69 -15.57 -5.37
CA VAL A 352 -12.53 -16.60 -5.97
C VAL A 352 -13.94 -16.06 -6.07
N ASP A 353 -14.49 -16.00 -7.28
CA ASP A 353 -15.88 -15.61 -7.49
C ASP A 353 -16.81 -16.68 -6.91
N ALA A 354 -17.60 -16.30 -5.91
CA ALA A 354 -18.54 -17.17 -5.22
C ALA A 354 -19.67 -17.69 -6.15
N ARG A 355 -19.97 -16.95 -7.22
CA ARG A 355 -21.05 -17.24 -8.18
C ARG A 355 -20.70 -18.39 -9.14
N GLY A 356 -19.43 -18.81 -9.19
CA GLY A 356 -18.98 -19.91 -10.05
C GLY A 356 -19.00 -19.58 -11.55
N LEU A 357 -19.58 -20.47 -12.36
CA LEU A 357 -19.87 -20.22 -13.78
C LEU A 357 -21.28 -19.60 -13.86
N TYR A 358 -21.35 -18.30 -14.14
CA TYR A 358 -22.61 -17.59 -14.30
C TYR A 358 -22.69 -16.91 -15.68
N THR A 359 -23.91 -16.68 -16.16
CA THR A 359 -24.15 -15.86 -17.36
C THR A 359 -24.50 -14.43 -16.95
N PRO A 360 -24.13 -13.40 -17.74
CA PRO A 360 -24.51 -12.01 -17.47
C PRO A 360 -26.01 -11.88 -17.20
N ASP A 361 -26.37 -11.20 -16.12
CA ASP A 361 -27.76 -11.12 -15.67
C ASP A 361 -28.56 -10.10 -16.49
N LEU A 362 -29.26 -10.61 -17.49
CA LEU A 362 -30.09 -9.82 -18.39
C LEU A 362 -31.54 -9.67 -17.92
N MET A 363 -32.04 -10.55 -17.03
CA MET A 363 -33.48 -10.63 -16.70
C MET A 363 -33.78 -10.60 -15.19
N GLY A 364 -32.76 -10.50 -14.36
CA GLY A 364 -32.83 -10.64 -12.90
C GLY A 364 -32.86 -12.11 -12.44
N ASP A 365 -32.69 -12.28 -11.14
CA ASP A 365 -32.90 -13.55 -10.45
C ASP A 365 -34.35 -14.05 -10.67
N ILE A 366 -34.49 -15.29 -11.14
CA ILE A 366 -35.79 -15.92 -11.39
C ILE A 366 -36.54 -16.27 -10.10
N ALA A 367 -35.84 -16.42 -8.97
CA ALA A 367 -36.45 -16.61 -7.65
C ALA A 367 -37.02 -15.31 -7.07
N ASN A 368 -36.49 -14.16 -7.49
CA ASN A 368 -36.96 -12.82 -7.11
C ASN A 368 -37.04 -11.90 -8.34
N PRO A 369 -38.00 -12.14 -9.25
CA PRO A 369 -38.01 -11.50 -10.56
C PRO A 369 -38.18 -9.97 -10.45
N PRO A 370 -37.34 -9.19 -11.15
CA PRO A 370 -37.36 -7.73 -11.04
C PRO A 370 -38.63 -7.15 -11.66
N ARG A 371 -39.05 -6.00 -11.13
CA ARG A 371 -40.28 -5.31 -11.54
C ARG A 371 -40.05 -4.24 -12.61
N ASP A 372 -39.14 -4.53 -13.53
CA ASP A 372 -38.77 -3.63 -14.62
C ASP A 372 -40.00 -3.30 -15.47
N SER A 373 -40.17 -2.01 -15.81
CA SER A 373 -41.18 -1.64 -16.80
C SER A 373 -40.71 -1.99 -18.21
N VAL A 374 -41.63 -2.20 -19.15
CA VAL A 374 -41.30 -2.44 -20.57
C VAL A 374 -40.46 -1.30 -21.17
N ARG A 375 -40.54 -0.09 -20.60
CA ARG A 375 -39.79 1.10 -21.03
C ARG A 375 -38.39 1.18 -20.39
N THR A 376 -38.18 0.58 -19.22
CA THR A 376 -36.92 0.66 -18.45
C THR A 376 -36.07 -0.61 -18.52
N GLY A 377 -36.66 -1.78 -18.79
CA GLY A 377 -35.99 -3.09 -18.71
C GLY A 377 -34.68 -3.19 -19.50
N GLY A 378 -34.56 -2.58 -20.68
CA GLY A 378 -33.30 -2.58 -21.46
C GLY A 378 -32.17 -1.76 -20.82
N PHE A 379 -32.51 -0.75 -20.02
CA PHE A 379 -31.52 0.00 -19.22
C PHE A 379 -31.19 -0.76 -17.94
N LYS A 380 -32.20 -1.30 -17.24
CA LYS A 380 -32.02 -2.12 -16.02
C LYS A 380 -31.16 -3.36 -16.29
N SER A 381 -31.38 -4.08 -17.39
CA SER A 381 -30.53 -5.20 -17.80
C SER A 381 -29.08 -4.77 -18.06
N THR A 382 -28.87 -3.56 -18.61
CA THR A 382 -27.52 -3.01 -18.79
C THR A 382 -26.87 -2.71 -17.44
N TYR A 383 -27.60 -2.06 -16.52
CA TYR A 383 -27.09 -1.75 -15.18
C TYR A 383 -26.77 -3.00 -14.35
N ARG A 384 -27.53 -4.10 -14.50
CA ARG A 384 -27.21 -5.39 -13.86
C ARG A 384 -25.89 -5.98 -14.35
N VAL A 385 -25.69 -6.03 -15.66
CA VAL A 385 -24.44 -6.53 -16.27
C VAL A 385 -23.24 -5.64 -15.92
N GLU A 386 -23.41 -4.32 -15.94
CA GLU A 386 -22.37 -3.37 -15.51
C GLU A 386 -22.05 -3.51 -14.00
N ALA A 387 -23.05 -3.75 -13.15
CA ALA A 387 -22.86 -4.02 -11.72
C ALA A 387 -22.04 -5.30 -11.50
N GLN A 388 -22.36 -6.39 -12.21
CA GLN A 388 -21.61 -7.65 -12.14
C GLN A 388 -20.15 -7.48 -12.55
N SER A 389 -19.88 -6.70 -13.62
CA SER A 389 -18.51 -6.36 -14.03
C SER A 389 -17.78 -5.54 -12.98
N ALA A 390 -18.43 -4.52 -12.40
CA ALA A 390 -17.84 -3.68 -11.36
C ALA A 390 -17.54 -4.45 -10.05
N GLN A 391 -18.31 -5.51 -9.77
CA GLN A 391 -18.05 -6.45 -8.68
C GLN A 391 -16.82 -7.34 -8.96
N GLU A 392 -16.69 -7.87 -10.19
CA GLU A 392 -15.51 -8.65 -10.61
C GLU A 392 -14.23 -7.80 -10.58
N ASP A 393 -14.29 -6.56 -11.05
CA ASP A 393 -13.12 -5.65 -11.13
C ASP A 393 -12.40 -5.49 -9.79
N VAL A 394 -13.15 -5.45 -8.67
CA VAL A 394 -12.58 -5.36 -7.31
C VAL A 394 -11.84 -6.64 -6.92
N LEU A 395 -12.36 -7.80 -7.29
CA LEU A 395 -11.71 -9.08 -7.02
C LEU A 395 -10.45 -9.26 -7.88
N ALA A 396 -10.49 -8.81 -9.13
CA ALA A 396 -9.33 -8.76 -10.01
C ALA A 396 -8.25 -7.80 -9.47
N GLU A 397 -8.61 -6.57 -9.08
CA GLU A 397 -7.65 -5.56 -8.61
C GLU A 397 -6.95 -5.98 -7.31
N LEU A 398 -7.64 -6.64 -6.37
CA LEU A 398 -7.01 -7.20 -5.17
C LEU A 398 -6.00 -8.31 -5.49
N ALA A 399 -6.33 -9.19 -6.45
CA ALA A 399 -5.46 -10.28 -6.87
C ALA A 399 -4.23 -9.78 -7.65
N ASP A 400 -4.45 -9.04 -8.74
CA ASP A 400 -3.39 -8.46 -9.57
C ASP A 400 -2.54 -7.45 -8.80
N GLY A 401 -3.17 -6.74 -7.86
CA GLY A 401 -2.55 -5.85 -6.89
C GLY A 401 -1.42 -6.51 -6.09
N THR A 402 -1.64 -7.75 -5.68
CA THR A 402 -0.77 -8.48 -4.74
C THR A 402 -0.11 -9.71 -5.36
N GLY A 403 -0.15 -9.85 -6.69
CA GLY A 403 0.46 -10.95 -7.43
C GLY A 403 -0.19 -12.32 -7.16
N GLY A 404 -1.46 -12.32 -6.75
CA GLY A 404 -2.28 -13.52 -6.61
C GLY A 404 -2.92 -13.94 -7.93
N THR A 405 -4.12 -14.47 -7.88
CA THR A 405 -4.93 -14.87 -9.05
C THR A 405 -6.41 -14.74 -8.73
N PHE A 406 -7.17 -14.20 -9.68
CA PHE A 406 -8.62 -14.15 -9.64
C PHE A 406 -9.19 -15.37 -10.38
N TYR A 407 -9.94 -16.19 -9.65
CA TYR A 407 -10.60 -17.39 -10.16
C TYR A 407 -12.08 -17.10 -10.34
N HIS A 408 -12.52 -16.97 -11.59
CA HIS A 408 -13.87 -16.55 -11.94
C HIS A 408 -14.40 -17.31 -13.15
N ASN A 409 -15.72 -17.32 -13.33
CA ASN A 409 -16.39 -17.99 -14.44
C ASN A 409 -16.00 -19.49 -14.55
N ARG A 410 -15.91 -20.21 -13.42
CA ARG A 410 -15.59 -21.65 -13.35
C ARG A 410 -16.54 -22.42 -12.42
N ASN A 411 -16.80 -23.69 -12.74
CA ASN A 411 -17.62 -24.59 -11.92
C ASN A 411 -16.82 -25.39 -10.87
N ASP A 412 -15.49 -25.40 -10.95
CA ASP A 412 -14.57 -26.16 -10.09
C ASP A 412 -14.07 -25.29 -8.92
N ILE A 413 -15.01 -24.74 -8.14
CA ILE A 413 -14.69 -23.85 -7.01
C ILE A 413 -13.91 -24.55 -5.89
N ASP A 414 -14.04 -25.87 -5.75
CA ASP A 414 -13.18 -26.67 -4.86
C ASP A 414 -11.72 -26.69 -5.32
N GLU A 415 -11.48 -26.85 -6.62
CA GLU A 415 -10.15 -26.70 -7.23
C GLU A 415 -9.67 -25.25 -7.16
N ALA A 416 -10.55 -24.25 -7.35
CA ALA A 416 -10.21 -22.83 -7.22
C ALA A 416 -9.69 -22.47 -5.82
N MET A 417 -10.35 -22.94 -4.76
CA MET A 417 -9.84 -22.77 -3.40
C MET A 417 -8.51 -23.51 -3.18
N ARG A 418 -8.33 -24.67 -3.81
CA ARG A 418 -7.09 -25.46 -3.71
C ARG A 418 -5.90 -24.78 -4.39
N GLU A 419 -6.11 -24.21 -5.58
CA GLU A 419 -5.13 -23.40 -6.31
C GLU A 419 -4.87 -22.08 -5.56
N ALA A 420 -5.91 -21.37 -5.11
CA ALA A 420 -5.78 -20.14 -4.34
C ALA A 420 -5.09 -20.32 -2.98
N GLY A 421 -5.22 -21.48 -2.33
CA GLY A 421 -4.49 -21.83 -1.12
C GLY A 421 -3.07 -22.34 -1.35
N ALA A 422 -2.65 -22.54 -2.61
CA ALA A 422 -1.32 -23.05 -2.96
C ALA A 422 -0.19 -22.09 -2.57
N ALA A 423 1.05 -22.58 -2.53
CA ALA A 423 2.20 -21.71 -2.32
C ALA A 423 2.28 -20.67 -3.47
N PRO A 424 2.57 -19.38 -3.21
CA PRO A 424 2.58 -18.36 -4.26
C PRO A 424 3.58 -18.70 -5.37
N GLU A 425 3.27 -18.34 -6.60
CA GLU A 425 4.20 -18.53 -7.70
C GLU A 425 5.40 -17.56 -7.63
N VAL A 426 6.40 -17.77 -8.49
CA VAL A 426 7.52 -16.83 -8.60
C VAL A 426 6.98 -15.49 -9.11
N SER A 427 7.25 -14.42 -8.37
CA SER A 427 6.85 -13.06 -8.69
C SER A 427 8.03 -12.09 -8.60
N TYR A 428 7.88 -10.93 -9.23
CA TYR A 428 8.89 -9.87 -9.28
C TYR A 428 8.30 -8.61 -8.67
N VAL A 429 8.98 -7.99 -7.72
CA VAL A 429 8.57 -6.71 -7.15
C VAL A 429 9.41 -5.61 -7.78
N LEU A 430 8.76 -4.75 -8.56
CA LEU A 430 9.33 -3.56 -9.16
C LEU A 430 8.97 -2.36 -8.26
N GLY A 431 9.95 -1.63 -7.74
CA GLY A 431 9.72 -0.35 -7.09
C GLY A 431 10.06 0.81 -8.03
N PHE A 432 9.29 1.89 -7.97
CA PHE A 432 9.59 3.15 -8.65
C PHE A 432 9.06 4.36 -7.87
N SER A 433 9.62 5.53 -8.16
CA SER A 433 9.22 6.81 -7.59
C SER A 433 8.75 7.74 -8.73
N PRO A 434 7.46 8.12 -8.79
CA PRO A 434 6.94 8.91 -9.89
C PRO A 434 7.51 10.34 -9.92
N GLN A 435 8.11 10.73 -11.04
CA GLN A 435 8.68 12.08 -11.16
C GLN A 435 7.61 13.17 -11.24
N ASN A 436 7.68 14.15 -10.33
CA ASN A 436 6.71 15.24 -10.18
C ASN A 436 5.29 14.76 -9.87
N LEU A 437 5.15 13.74 -9.00
CA LEU A 437 3.86 13.31 -8.48
C LEU A 437 3.12 14.50 -7.86
N LYS A 438 1.85 14.66 -8.21
CA LYS A 438 0.97 15.65 -7.56
C LYS A 438 0.24 14.97 -6.43
N PHE A 439 0.22 15.61 -5.27
CA PHE A 439 -0.50 15.12 -4.11
C PHE A 439 -1.98 15.50 -4.18
N ASP A 440 -2.67 15.07 -5.24
CA ASP A 440 -4.05 15.45 -5.57
C ASP A 440 -5.06 14.32 -5.39
N GLY A 441 -4.65 13.17 -4.83
CA GLY A 441 -5.54 12.03 -4.61
C GLY A 441 -5.98 11.29 -5.86
N ARG A 442 -5.39 11.56 -7.04
CA ARG A 442 -5.85 10.98 -8.31
C ARG A 442 -5.30 9.59 -8.57
N PHE A 443 -6.07 8.80 -9.31
CA PHE A 443 -5.62 7.53 -9.86
C PHE A 443 -4.62 7.73 -11.00
N HIS A 444 -3.54 6.96 -10.95
CA HIS A 444 -2.50 6.84 -11.95
C HIS A 444 -2.50 5.42 -12.52
N THR A 445 -2.80 5.27 -13.80
CA THR A 445 -2.77 3.96 -14.47
C THR A 445 -1.34 3.46 -14.60
N LEU A 446 -1.12 2.19 -14.28
CA LEU A 446 0.15 1.50 -14.47
C LEU A 446 0.07 0.53 -15.64
N LYS A 447 1.20 0.38 -16.33
CA LYS A 447 1.36 -0.69 -17.32
C LYS A 447 2.76 -1.26 -17.23
N VAL A 448 2.84 -2.57 -17.02
CA VAL A 448 4.08 -3.34 -17.18
C VAL A 448 4.09 -3.95 -18.58
N ALA A 449 5.21 -3.82 -19.27
CA ALA A 449 5.50 -4.50 -20.53
C ALA A 449 6.85 -5.23 -20.41
N LEU A 450 7.07 -6.22 -21.27
CA LEU A 450 8.37 -6.89 -21.37
C LEU A 450 9.13 -6.43 -22.63
N THR A 451 10.46 -6.42 -22.55
CA THR A 451 11.34 -6.09 -23.68
C THR A 451 11.55 -7.28 -24.64
N THR A 452 11.30 -8.50 -24.17
CA THR A 452 11.40 -9.72 -24.98
C THR A 452 10.34 -9.78 -26.09
N LYS A 453 10.66 -10.51 -27.17
CA LYS A 453 9.73 -10.81 -28.27
C LYS A 453 8.90 -12.07 -28.06
N GLU A 454 9.16 -12.80 -26.97
CA GLU A 454 8.43 -14.01 -26.61
C GLU A 454 7.02 -13.67 -26.09
N LYS A 455 6.06 -14.57 -26.34
CA LYS A 455 4.66 -14.39 -25.95
C LYS A 455 4.43 -14.84 -24.51
N PHE A 456 4.64 -13.92 -23.57
CA PHE A 456 4.25 -14.07 -22.17
C PHE A 456 3.01 -13.25 -21.85
N SER A 457 2.21 -13.71 -20.90
CA SER A 457 1.21 -12.87 -20.22
C SER A 457 1.84 -12.25 -18.98
N VAL A 458 1.58 -10.96 -18.77
CA VAL A 458 2.06 -10.19 -17.61
C VAL A 458 0.86 -9.81 -16.76
N GLN A 459 0.90 -10.18 -15.49
CA GLN A 459 -0.12 -9.88 -14.49
C GLN A 459 0.50 -8.90 -13.48
N ALA A 460 -0.12 -7.75 -13.28
CA ALA A 460 0.33 -6.70 -12.37
C ALA A 460 -0.80 -5.68 -12.12
N ARG A 461 -0.78 -5.01 -10.97
CA ARG A 461 -1.74 -3.97 -10.59
C ARG A 461 -2.01 -2.94 -11.70
N HIS A 462 -3.28 -2.58 -11.88
CA HIS A 462 -3.73 -1.65 -12.93
C HIS A 462 -3.37 -0.18 -12.67
N GLY A 463 -3.07 0.19 -11.43
CA GLY A 463 -2.71 1.56 -11.06
C GLY A 463 -2.44 1.74 -9.58
N TYR A 464 -2.27 3.00 -9.18
CA TYR A 464 -2.14 3.43 -7.80
C TYR A 464 -2.79 4.81 -7.64
N PHE A 465 -3.15 5.19 -6.41
CA PHE A 465 -3.58 6.55 -6.12
C PHE A 465 -2.41 7.39 -5.61
N ALA A 466 -2.30 8.63 -6.08
CA ALA A 466 -1.40 9.60 -5.49
C ALA A 466 -1.88 9.98 -4.07
N PRO A 467 -0.99 10.26 -3.10
CA PRO A 467 -1.41 10.69 -1.78
C PRO A 467 -2.19 12.02 -1.84
N ARG A 468 -3.10 12.26 -0.89
CA ARG A 468 -3.92 13.49 -0.83
C ARG A 468 -3.20 14.71 -0.23
N SER A 469 -1.98 14.55 0.25
CA SER A 469 -1.17 15.62 0.84
C SER A 469 0.31 15.37 0.59
N ALA A 470 1.08 16.43 0.33
CA ALA A 470 2.53 16.35 0.39
C ALA A 470 2.93 15.97 1.81
N GLU A 471 3.63 14.85 1.98
CA GLU A 471 4.31 14.58 3.23
C GLU A 471 5.39 15.64 3.46
N ASP A 472 5.61 15.99 4.73
CA ASP A 472 6.61 16.98 5.13
C ASP A 472 7.96 16.64 4.46
N PRO A 473 8.68 17.58 3.83
CA PRO A 473 10.02 17.33 3.29
C PRO A 473 10.98 16.65 4.29
N ALA A 474 10.80 16.87 5.60
CA ALA A 474 11.52 16.16 6.65
C ALA A 474 11.11 14.68 6.78
N GLU A 475 9.83 14.35 6.59
CA GLU A 475 9.37 12.97 6.49
C GLU A 475 9.88 12.35 5.18
N ILE A 476 9.71 12.98 4.00
CA ILE A 476 10.23 12.46 2.71
C ILE A 476 11.73 12.15 2.79
N ALA A 477 12.55 13.04 3.35
CA ALA A 477 13.98 12.79 3.53
C ALA A 477 14.26 11.54 4.39
N LYS A 478 13.47 11.35 5.45
CA LYS A 478 13.50 10.18 6.34
C LYS A 478 12.97 8.91 5.66
N GLU A 479 11.99 9.01 4.77
CA GLU A 479 11.51 7.92 3.91
C GLU A 479 12.63 7.42 2.97
N GLU A 480 13.28 8.33 2.23
CA GLU A 480 14.35 7.99 1.29
C GLU A 480 15.56 7.38 2.01
N ILE A 481 15.95 7.95 3.15
CA ILE A 481 17.00 7.38 4.01
C ILE A 481 16.60 5.99 4.50
N GLN A 482 15.35 5.78 4.91
CA GLN A 482 14.86 4.50 5.37
C GLN A 482 14.83 3.46 4.23
N GLN A 483 14.35 3.83 3.04
CA GLN A 483 14.38 2.94 1.87
C GLN A 483 15.81 2.52 1.53
N ALA A 484 16.75 3.46 1.49
CA ALA A 484 18.16 3.16 1.23
C ALA A 484 18.81 2.29 2.32
N LEU A 485 18.35 2.39 3.58
CA LEU A 485 18.89 1.62 4.71
C LEU A 485 18.46 0.15 4.68
N PHE A 486 17.23 -0.13 4.22
CA PHE A 486 16.67 -1.48 4.08
C PHE A 486 16.85 -2.08 2.67
N SER A 487 17.18 -1.27 1.66
CA SER A 487 17.57 -1.74 0.33
C SER A 487 18.89 -2.51 0.36
N GLN A 488 19.06 -3.46 -0.56
CA GLN A 488 20.36 -4.12 -0.77
C GLN A 488 21.31 -3.35 -1.71
N GLU A 489 20.80 -2.39 -2.48
CA GLU A 489 21.57 -1.58 -3.45
C GLU A 489 22.47 -0.52 -2.79
N GLU A 490 23.56 -0.13 -3.45
CA GLU A 490 24.48 0.92 -2.98
C GLU A 490 24.38 2.20 -3.84
N VAL A 491 24.16 3.35 -3.19
CA VAL A 491 24.05 4.66 -3.86
C VAL A 491 25.40 5.38 -3.79
N HIS A 492 25.79 6.06 -4.87
CA HIS A 492 27.17 6.51 -5.08
C HIS A 492 27.31 8.03 -5.35
N ASP A 493 26.27 8.84 -5.06
CA ASP A 493 26.25 10.27 -5.41
C ASP A 493 27.24 11.12 -4.58
N ILE A 494 27.66 10.61 -3.42
CA ILE A 494 28.68 11.20 -2.55
C ILE A 494 29.74 10.13 -2.27
N PRO A 495 31.05 10.41 -2.41
CA PRO A 495 32.08 9.44 -2.06
C PRO A 495 32.06 9.17 -0.54
N LEU A 496 31.82 7.92 -0.19
CA LEU A 496 31.59 7.45 1.17
C LEU A 496 32.27 6.10 1.37
N ASP A 497 33.10 6.00 2.40
CA ASP A 497 33.71 4.76 2.88
C ASP A 497 33.09 4.35 4.22
N LEU A 498 32.90 3.04 4.38
CA LEU A 498 32.39 2.40 5.59
C LEU A 498 33.48 1.49 6.18
N GLN A 499 33.79 1.68 7.46
CA GLN A 499 34.68 0.80 8.22
C GLN A 499 34.01 0.34 9.51
N THR A 500 34.26 -0.90 9.91
CA THR A 500 33.77 -1.51 11.14
C THR A 500 34.94 -1.91 12.04
N GLN A 501 34.76 -1.78 13.35
CA GLN A 501 35.70 -2.21 14.38
C GLN A 501 34.89 -2.75 15.56
N TYR A 502 35.35 -3.75 16.29
CA TYR A 502 34.64 -4.24 17.47
C TYR A 502 35.55 -4.41 18.69
N PHE A 503 34.95 -4.33 19.87
CA PHE A 503 35.60 -4.57 21.16
C PHE A 503 34.69 -5.46 22.00
N LYS A 504 35.14 -6.65 22.42
CA LYS A 504 34.37 -7.45 23.39
C LYS A 504 34.32 -6.72 24.73
N LYS A 505 33.14 -6.69 25.36
CA LYS A 505 32.99 -6.29 26.78
C LYS A 505 33.15 -7.51 27.68
N ASP A 506 32.52 -8.62 27.29
CA ASP A 506 32.52 -9.91 27.96
C ASP A 506 32.24 -11.04 26.93
N GLN A 507 31.79 -12.22 27.36
CA GLN A 507 31.47 -13.35 26.48
C GLN A 507 30.10 -13.25 25.80
N GLU A 508 29.18 -12.41 26.29
CA GLU A 508 27.83 -12.26 25.74
C GLU A 508 27.62 -10.92 25.01
N ALA A 509 28.47 -9.93 25.27
CA ALA A 509 28.37 -8.57 24.72
C ALA A 509 29.66 -8.06 24.09
N ALA A 510 29.51 -7.43 22.92
CA ALA A 510 30.53 -6.69 22.20
C ALA A 510 30.02 -5.30 21.80
N ARG A 511 30.94 -4.35 21.62
CA ARG A 511 30.66 -3.01 21.12
C ARG A 511 31.19 -2.87 19.70
N LEU A 512 30.28 -2.80 18.73
CA LEU A 512 30.56 -2.59 17.32
C LEU A 512 30.63 -1.08 17.05
N ALA A 513 31.83 -0.58 16.73
CA ALA A 513 32.02 0.76 16.21
C ALA A 513 31.91 0.79 14.67
N VAL A 514 31.16 1.76 14.18
CA VAL A 514 31.00 2.04 12.75
C VAL A 514 31.59 3.42 12.45
N LEU A 515 32.46 3.49 11.46
CA LEU A 515 33.08 4.72 10.98
C LEU A 515 32.61 5.00 9.55
N ALA A 516 32.01 6.16 9.35
CA ALA A 516 31.63 6.70 8.05
C ALA A 516 32.64 7.78 7.68
N HIS A 517 33.38 7.62 6.58
CA HIS A 517 34.30 8.63 6.06
C HIS A 517 33.75 9.20 4.74
N LEU A 518 33.45 10.50 4.72
CA LEU A 518 32.76 11.19 3.65
C LEU A 518 33.70 12.18 2.95
N ASP A 519 33.84 12.12 1.62
CA ASP A 519 34.49 13.21 0.87
C ASP A 519 33.51 14.38 0.72
N VAL A 520 33.84 15.48 1.40
CA VAL A 520 33.02 16.71 1.44
C VAL A 520 32.89 17.36 0.05
N LYS A 521 33.72 17.00 -0.94
CA LYS A 521 33.57 17.47 -2.33
C LYS A 521 32.24 17.09 -2.99
N GLY A 522 31.62 15.99 -2.58
CA GLY A 522 30.32 15.56 -3.12
C GLY A 522 29.11 16.19 -2.42
N VAL A 523 29.34 17.03 -1.40
CA VAL A 523 28.31 17.65 -0.56
C VAL A 523 28.13 19.11 -0.97
N ARG A 524 26.88 19.57 -1.11
CA ARG A 524 26.59 20.98 -1.42
C ARG A 524 26.53 21.80 -0.14
N PHE A 525 26.92 23.07 -0.23
CA PHE A 525 26.85 24.01 0.89
C PHE A 525 26.21 25.32 0.43
N ARG A 526 25.36 25.88 1.28
CA ARG A 526 24.76 27.21 1.08
C ARG A 526 25.55 28.23 1.88
N LYS A 527 25.96 29.34 1.23
CA LYS A 527 26.66 30.41 1.93
C LYS A 527 25.64 31.31 2.65
N LEU A 528 25.71 31.37 3.97
CA LEU A 528 24.83 32.14 4.85
C LEU A 528 25.68 32.84 5.90
N GLU A 529 25.51 34.16 6.06
CA GLU A 529 26.23 34.97 7.07
C GLU A 529 27.77 34.78 7.04
N GLY A 530 28.34 34.58 5.85
CA GLY A 530 29.78 34.35 5.66
C GLY A 530 30.25 32.92 5.94
N ARG A 531 29.36 32.00 6.34
CA ARG A 531 29.66 30.58 6.61
C ARG A 531 29.07 29.67 5.53
N ASN A 532 29.70 28.51 5.35
CA ASN A 532 29.23 27.44 4.47
C ASN A 532 28.38 26.49 5.31
N ASN A 533 27.06 26.57 5.12
CA ASN A 533 26.09 25.84 5.93
C ASN A 533 25.53 24.65 5.16
N ASN A 534 25.38 23.51 5.86
CA ASN A 534 24.59 22.36 5.44
C ASN A 534 24.31 21.46 6.66
N GLN A 535 23.32 20.58 6.55
CA GLN A 535 23.04 19.49 7.48
C GLN A 535 23.19 18.15 6.76
N LEU A 536 23.95 17.23 7.36
CA LEU A 536 24.04 15.83 6.90
C LEU A 536 23.24 14.94 7.83
N THR A 537 22.44 14.04 7.27
CA THR A 537 21.83 12.95 8.04
C THR A 537 22.52 11.64 7.71
N ILE A 538 23.03 10.96 8.73
CA ILE A 538 23.69 9.66 8.63
C ILE A 538 22.83 8.62 9.35
N ALA A 539 22.25 7.67 8.62
CA ALA A 539 21.56 6.52 9.19
C ALA A 539 22.44 5.28 9.13
N MET A 540 22.44 4.51 10.21
CA MET A 540 23.21 3.27 10.33
C MET A 540 22.31 2.17 10.88
N GLY A 541 22.30 1.01 10.22
CA GLY A 541 21.51 -0.15 10.57
C GLY A 541 22.40 -1.38 10.67
N VAL A 542 22.19 -2.18 11.70
CA VAL A 542 22.86 -3.45 11.94
C VAL A 542 21.83 -4.55 11.79
N PHE A 543 22.13 -5.51 10.91
CA PHE A 543 21.30 -6.65 10.57
C PHE A 543 22.07 -7.92 10.88
N ASP A 544 21.39 -8.99 11.29
CA ASP A 544 22.01 -10.30 11.48
C ASP A 544 22.29 -11.01 10.15
N GLU A 545 22.85 -12.23 10.22
CA GLU A 545 23.12 -13.08 9.07
C GLU A 545 21.88 -13.49 8.26
N ASN A 546 20.68 -13.38 8.84
CA ASN A 546 19.40 -13.64 8.17
C ASN A 546 18.82 -12.38 7.51
N GLY A 547 19.48 -11.22 7.65
CA GLY A 547 18.98 -9.93 7.19
C GLY A 547 17.92 -9.32 8.10
N GLN A 548 17.70 -9.85 9.31
CA GLN A 548 16.79 -9.27 10.28
C GLN A 548 17.43 -8.04 10.94
N PHE A 549 16.69 -6.93 11.02
CA PHE A 549 17.14 -5.73 11.71
C PHE A 549 17.31 -5.99 13.21
N VAL A 550 18.52 -5.75 13.71
CA VAL A 550 18.91 -5.92 15.12
C VAL A 550 18.84 -4.60 15.86
N THR A 551 19.47 -3.55 15.29
CA THR A 551 19.52 -2.21 15.90
C THR A 551 19.94 -1.17 14.87
N GLY A 552 19.70 0.11 15.15
CA GLY A 552 20.07 1.21 14.27
C GLY A 552 19.98 2.57 14.95
N MET A 553 20.65 3.56 14.36
CA MET A 553 20.65 4.93 14.85
C MET A 553 20.70 5.93 13.69
N GLN A 554 20.24 7.14 13.98
CA GLN A 554 20.37 8.29 13.09
C GLN A 554 21.22 9.36 13.79
N LYS A 555 22.21 9.87 13.07
CA LYS A 555 23.11 10.93 13.49
C LYS A 555 22.94 12.11 12.56
N ILE A 556 22.51 13.24 13.09
CA ILE A 556 22.39 14.50 12.34
C ILE A 556 23.64 15.34 12.64
N ILE A 557 24.32 15.82 11.60
CA ILE A 557 25.50 16.67 11.69
C ILE A 557 25.17 18.03 11.08
N ASP A 558 25.04 19.04 11.94
CA ASP A 558 24.89 20.43 11.55
C ASP A 558 26.27 21.06 11.32
N MET A 559 26.50 21.60 10.13
CA MET A 559 27.76 22.26 9.74
C MET A 559 27.52 23.74 9.43
N LYS A 560 28.35 24.60 10.00
CA LYS A 560 28.37 26.07 9.82
C LYS A 560 29.81 26.56 9.64
N LEU A 561 30.45 26.08 8.59
CA LEU A 561 31.91 26.10 8.42
C LEU A 561 32.43 27.47 8.00
N LEU A 562 33.54 27.93 8.57
CA LEU A 562 34.33 29.00 7.97
C LEU A 562 34.94 28.52 6.63
N ASP A 563 35.25 29.46 5.73
CA ASP A 563 35.88 29.14 4.44
C ASP A 563 37.21 28.36 4.59
N THR A 564 37.97 28.65 5.64
CA THR A 564 39.21 27.94 6.01
C THR A 564 38.95 26.50 6.45
N THR A 565 37.92 26.27 7.28
CA THR A 565 37.50 24.94 7.73
C THR A 565 36.95 24.12 6.57
N TYR A 566 36.12 24.73 5.72
CA TYR A 566 35.61 24.11 4.49
C TYR A 566 36.76 23.69 3.56
N ALA A 567 37.72 24.58 3.28
CA ALA A 567 38.90 24.27 2.46
C ALA A 567 39.86 23.22 3.10
N ARG A 568 39.74 22.94 4.41
CA ARG A 568 40.41 21.81 5.08
C ARG A 568 39.63 20.52 4.87
N LEU A 569 38.33 20.50 5.16
CA LEU A 569 37.47 19.32 5.01
C LEU A 569 37.34 18.85 3.56
N MET A 570 37.37 19.76 2.58
CA MET A 570 37.47 19.48 1.14
C MET A 570 38.76 18.73 0.74
N ARG A 571 39.76 18.63 1.63
CA ARG A 571 41.00 17.85 1.43
C ARG A 571 41.12 16.63 2.34
N SER A 572 40.52 16.66 3.52
CA SER A 572 40.65 15.61 4.55
C SER A 572 39.41 14.74 4.75
N GLY A 573 38.27 15.06 4.11
CA GLY A 573 36.99 14.44 4.38
C GLY A 573 36.41 14.76 5.77
N LEU A 574 35.26 14.17 6.07
CA LEU A 574 34.60 14.18 7.38
C LEU A 574 34.44 12.74 7.87
N THR A 575 34.96 12.41 9.04
CA THR A 575 34.76 11.08 9.66
C THR A 575 33.76 11.18 10.80
N ALA A 576 32.63 10.46 10.69
CA ALA A 576 31.66 10.28 11.75
C ALA A 576 31.81 8.89 12.37
N LYS A 577 31.87 8.81 13.70
CA LYS A 577 31.89 7.55 14.46
C LYS A 577 30.58 7.34 15.22
N SER A 578 30.10 6.11 15.15
CA SER A 578 28.93 5.58 15.86
C SER A 578 29.29 4.28 16.56
N SER A 579 28.50 3.82 17.53
CA SER A 579 28.76 2.54 18.22
C SER A 579 27.50 1.89 18.75
N PHE A 580 27.38 0.60 18.50
CA PHE A 580 26.27 -0.27 18.88
C PHE A 580 26.75 -1.30 19.89
N ASP A 581 25.90 -1.65 20.85
CA ASP A 581 26.12 -2.83 21.69
C ASP A 581 25.35 -4.00 21.07
N VAL A 582 26.06 -5.10 20.79
CA VAL A 582 25.57 -6.29 20.08
C VAL A 582 26.12 -7.55 20.76
N LYS A 583 25.58 -8.72 20.44
CA LYS A 583 26.16 -10.00 20.88
C LYS A 583 27.33 -10.40 19.95
N PRO A 584 28.12 -11.42 20.30
CA PRO A 584 28.89 -12.15 19.30
C PRO A 584 27.99 -12.73 18.20
N GLY A 585 28.49 -12.76 16.97
CA GLY A 585 27.74 -13.15 15.78
C GLY A 585 28.24 -12.49 14.49
N THR A 586 27.62 -12.85 13.38
CA THR A 586 27.84 -12.24 12.05
C THR A 586 26.78 -11.17 11.79
N TYR A 587 27.22 -9.99 11.36
CA TYR A 587 26.33 -8.86 11.10
C TYR A 587 26.63 -8.19 9.75
N LEU A 588 25.57 -7.76 9.08
CA LEU A 588 25.61 -6.81 7.96
C LEU A 588 25.34 -5.40 8.51
N VAL A 589 26.21 -4.45 8.18
CA VAL A 589 26.08 -3.03 8.50
C VAL A 589 25.70 -2.28 7.24
N ARG A 590 24.60 -1.53 7.30
CA ARG A 590 24.15 -0.58 6.27
C ARG A 590 24.42 0.84 6.76
N LEU A 591 25.04 1.65 5.92
CA LEU A 591 25.33 3.06 6.16
C LEU A 591 24.71 3.89 5.04
N VAL A 592 23.89 4.87 5.40
CA VAL A 592 23.30 5.85 4.46
C VAL A 592 23.66 7.25 4.91
N VAL A 593 24.10 8.10 3.97
CA VAL A 593 24.33 9.53 4.18
C VAL A 593 23.47 10.32 3.20
N ARG A 594 22.72 11.31 3.68
CA ARG A 594 21.95 12.27 2.86
C ARG A 594 22.39 13.71 3.15
N ASP A 595 22.54 14.46 2.07
CA ASP A 595 22.76 15.91 2.03
C ASP A 595 21.42 16.66 2.02
N ALA A 596 21.17 17.57 2.97
CA ALA A 596 19.94 18.34 3.05
C ALA A 596 19.85 19.51 2.04
N GLU A 597 20.98 20.08 1.63
CA GLU A 597 21.05 21.19 0.66
C GLU A 597 21.09 20.69 -0.79
N GLY A 598 21.80 19.59 -1.03
CA GLY A 598 21.96 18.98 -2.34
C GLY A 598 20.96 17.89 -2.70
N ALA A 599 20.24 17.34 -1.71
CA ALA A 599 19.41 16.12 -1.83
C ALA A 599 20.16 14.89 -2.38
N GLN A 600 21.50 14.92 -2.38
CA GLN A 600 22.36 13.82 -2.81
C GLN A 600 22.44 12.75 -1.71
N MET A 601 22.57 11.48 -2.10
CA MET A 601 22.61 10.36 -1.17
C MET A 601 23.73 9.38 -1.48
N ALA A 602 24.28 8.74 -0.45
CA ALA A 602 25.20 7.63 -0.59
C ALA A 602 24.78 6.49 0.35
N ALA A 603 24.91 5.24 -0.12
CA ALA A 603 24.63 4.05 0.68
C ALA A 603 25.75 3.02 0.50
N ARG A 604 26.20 2.43 1.61
CA ARG A 604 27.33 1.50 1.67
C ARG A 604 27.06 0.33 2.60
N ASN A 605 27.69 -0.80 2.26
CA ASN A 605 27.50 -2.08 2.91
C ASN A 605 28.83 -2.55 3.51
N GLY A 606 28.77 -3.12 4.71
CA GLY A 606 29.90 -3.73 5.37
C GLY A 606 29.46 -4.99 6.09
N ALA A 607 30.35 -5.97 6.19
CA ALA A 607 30.14 -7.14 7.04
C ALA A 607 31.08 -7.07 8.24
N VAL A 608 30.66 -7.64 9.37
CA VAL A 608 31.51 -7.80 10.55
C VAL A 608 31.19 -9.14 11.22
N VAL A 609 32.24 -9.89 11.55
CA VAL A 609 32.14 -11.12 12.33
C VAL A 609 32.74 -10.85 13.70
N ILE A 610 31.93 -10.97 14.74
CA ILE A 610 32.34 -10.85 16.14
C ILE A 610 32.38 -12.27 16.69
N PRO A 611 33.57 -12.84 16.98
CA PRO A 611 33.67 -14.22 17.45
C PRO A 611 33.04 -14.35 18.84
N PHE A 612 32.45 -15.52 19.13
CA PHE A 612 32.04 -15.93 20.49
C PHE A 612 33.24 -15.88 21.45
#